data_AF-A0A6G8PXB9-F1
#
_entry.id   AF-A0A6G8PXB9-F1
#
_cell.length_a   1.000
_cell.length_b   1.000
_cell.length_c   1.000
_cell.angle_alpha   90.00
_cell.angle_beta   90.00
_cell.angle_gamma   90.00
#
_symmetry.space_group_name_H-M   'P 1'
#
loop_
_entity.id
_entity.type
_entity.pdbx_description
1 polymer ?
#
loop_
_entity_poly.entity_id
_entity_poly.type
_entity_poly.pdbx_seq_one_letter_code
_entity_poly.pdbx_strand_id
1 'polypeptide(L)'
;MKLHPVEVLSREEHGRHVLLRYGWTGAAPQPGQFVMARPGRHAGLDPFLPRPLFAHDHDGEVASLLFEVRGRGTALLAEEDAGLLVSAPLGHGFAVRSGGPVALIGGASGSRP
;
A
#
# COMPACT_ATOMS: atom_id res chain seq x y z
N MET A 1 -13.22 -2.84 -10.25
CA MET A 1 -12.00 -3.25 -9.53
C MET A 1 -12.38 -4.25 -8.46
N LYS A 2 -11.73 -5.43 -8.44
CA LYS A 2 -11.97 -6.47 -7.44
C LYS A 2 -11.01 -6.29 -6.27
N LEU A 3 -11.50 -6.45 -5.05
CA LEU A 3 -10.67 -6.50 -3.84
C LEU A 3 -10.55 -7.95 -3.37
N HIS A 4 -9.39 -8.28 -2.84
CA HIS A 4 -9.01 -9.59 -2.36
C HIS A 4 -8.70 -9.48 -0.87
N PRO A 5 -9.26 -10.37 -0.03
CA PRO A 5 -8.85 -10.47 1.36
C PRO A 5 -7.42 -10.99 1.43
N VAL A 6 -6.61 -10.32 2.23
CA VAL A 6 -5.23 -10.70 2.51
C VAL A 6 -4.97 -10.68 4.00
N GLU A 7 -4.04 -11.53 4.42
CA GLU A 7 -3.57 -11.58 5.79
C GLU A 7 -2.52 -10.50 6.02
N VAL A 8 -2.68 -9.74 7.11
CA VAL A 8 -1.66 -8.79 7.57
C VAL A 8 -0.63 -9.59 8.36
N LEU A 9 0.63 -9.53 7.93
CA LEU A 9 1.73 -10.32 8.51
C LEU A 9 2.47 -9.54 9.59
N SER A 10 2.69 -8.24 9.37
CA SER A 10 3.32 -7.37 10.37
C SER A 10 2.98 -5.90 10.14
N ARG A 11 3.14 -5.11 11.21
CA ARG A 11 3.00 -3.67 11.21
C ARG A 11 4.13 -3.03 12.03
N GLU A 12 4.75 -1.99 11.47
CA GLU A 12 5.76 -1.18 12.14
C GLU A 12 5.31 0.29 12.13
N GLU A 13 5.37 0.95 13.29
CA GLU A 13 4.95 2.34 13.44
C GLU A 13 6.13 3.24 13.80
N HIS A 14 6.28 4.32 13.04
CA HIS A 14 7.32 5.33 13.24
C HIS A 14 6.70 6.73 13.21
N GLY A 15 6.30 7.19 14.40
CA GLY A 15 5.59 8.46 14.57
C GLY A 15 4.21 8.39 13.92
N ARG A 16 4.03 9.12 12.80
CA ARG A 16 2.77 9.10 12.03
C ARG A 16 2.79 8.11 10.87
N HIS A 17 3.90 7.40 10.67
CA HIS A 17 4.07 6.51 9.53
C HIS A 17 3.85 5.07 9.95
N VAL A 18 3.20 4.32 9.08
CA VAL A 18 2.93 2.90 9.27
C VAL A 18 3.45 2.16 8.05
N LEU A 19 4.30 1.17 8.31
CA LEU A 19 4.69 0.15 7.35
C LEU A 19 3.84 -1.09 7.62
N LEU A 20 2.99 -1.45 6.67
CA LEU A 20 2.10 -2.60 6.75
C LEU A 20 2.56 -3.65 5.75
N ARG A 21 2.80 -4.89 6.22
CA ARG A 21 3.12 -6.04 5.38
C ARG A 21 1.96 -7.01 5.31
N TYR A 22 1.67 -7.54 4.13
CA TYR A 22 0.58 -8.47 3.90
C TYR A 22 0.94 -9.53 2.86
N GLY A 23 0.33 -10.71 2.95
CA GLY A 23 0.51 -11.78 1.99
C GLY A 23 -0.14 -11.46 0.63
N TRP A 24 0.60 -11.63 -0.46
CA TRP A 24 0.13 -11.36 -1.82
C TRP A 24 0.64 -12.42 -2.80
N THR A 25 -0.27 -13.19 -3.37
CA THR A 25 0.02 -14.25 -4.37
C THR A 25 -0.45 -13.90 -5.78
N GLY A 26 -0.92 -12.66 -5.97
CA GLY A 26 -1.34 -12.15 -7.28
C GLY A 26 -0.16 -11.67 -8.13
N ALA A 27 -0.46 -10.87 -9.16
CA ALA A 27 0.59 -10.25 -9.96
C ALA A 27 1.48 -9.34 -9.09
N ALA A 28 2.80 -9.50 -9.18
CA ALA A 28 3.76 -8.71 -8.43
C ALA A 28 3.67 -7.21 -8.83
N PRO A 29 3.55 -6.28 -7.86
CA PRO A 29 3.57 -4.85 -8.15
C PRO A 29 4.91 -4.43 -8.74
N GLN A 30 4.88 -3.56 -9.75
CA GLN A 30 6.07 -2.90 -10.28
C GLN A 30 6.31 -1.57 -9.53
N PRO A 31 7.57 -1.11 -9.42
CA PRO A 31 7.87 0.19 -8.82
C PRO A 31 7.04 1.33 -9.45
N GLY A 32 6.40 2.14 -8.61
CA GLY A 32 5.51 3.22 -9.04
C GLY A 32 4.04 2.84 -9.22
N GLN A 33 3.70 1.56 -9.06
CA GLN A 33 2.31 1.12 -8.96
C GLN A 33 1.75 1.29 -7.54
N PHE A 34 0.42 1.27 -7.46
CA PHE A 34 -0.31 1.36 -6.20
C PHE A 34 -1.39 0.31 -6.13
N VAL A 35 -1.86 0.01 -4.92
CA VAL A 35 -3.03 -0.83 -4.66
C VAL A 35 -4.13 0.00 -4.02
N MET A 36 -5.36 -0.45 -4.17
CA MET A 36 -6.49 0.12 -3.45
C MET A 36 -6.73 -0.71 -2.19
N ALA A 37 -6.43 -0.14 -1.03
CA ALA A 37 -6.49 -0.82 0.27
C ALA A 37 -7.69 -0.37 1.10
N ARG A 38 -8.30 -1.29 1.84
CA ARG A 38 -9.44 -1.03 2.74
C ARG A 38 -9.41 -1.94 3.98
N PRO A 39 -9.77 -1.44 5.17
CA PRO A 39 -10.04 -2.28 6.33
C PRO A 39 -11.28 -3.15 6.10
N GLY A 40 -11.16 -4.46 6.27
CA GLY A 40 -12.24 -5.43 6.02
C GLY A 40 -13.18 -5.61 7.20
N ARG A 41 -12.75 -5.31 8.44
CA ARG A 41 -13.64 -5.34 9.61
C ARG A 41 -14.77 -4.31 9.52
N HIS A 42 -14.61 -3.30 8.67
CA HIS A 42 -15.56 -2.21 8.44
C HIS A 42 -16.08 -2.17 7.00
N ALA A 43 -16.18 -3.33 6.32
CA ALA A 43 -16.65 -3.46 4.94
C ALA A 43 -18.12 -3.06 4.77
N GLY A 44 -18.43 -1.76 4.86
CA GLY A 44 -19.74 -1.19 4.59
C GLY A 44 -19.97 0.21 5.16
N LEU A 45 -19.31 0.60 6.26
CA LEU A 45 -19.76 1.72 7.08
C LEU A 45 -18.80 2.93 7.10
N ASP A 46 -17.50 2.74 7.33
CA ASP A 46 -16.49 3.81 7.30
C ASP A 46 -15.07 3.20 7.35
N PRO A 47 -14.13 3.49 6.42
CA PRO A 47 -14.32 4.25 5.18
C PRO A 47 -15.01 3.41 4.10
N PHE A 48 -15.92 4.06 3.36
CA PHE A 48 -16.64 3.42 2.25
C PHE A 48 -15.72 3.16 1.05
N LEU A 49 -14.85 4.13 0.73
CA LEU A 49 -13.94 4.06 -0.41
C LEU A 49 -12.56 3.51 0.00
N PRO A 50 -11.98 2.57 -0.77
CA PRO A 50 -10.60 2.16 -0.62
C PRO A 50 -9.63 3.33 -0.85
N ARG A 51 -8.42 3.24 -0.28
CA ARG A 51 -7.38 4.26 -0.39
C ARG A 51 -6.30 3.80 -1.38
N PRO A 52 -5.90 4.64 -2.35
CA PRO A 52 -4.74 4.35 -3.18
C PRO A 52 -3.48 4.48 -2.33
N LEU A 53 -2.73 3.39 -2.20
CA LEU A 53 -1.46 3.33 -1.47
C LEU A 53 -0.40 2.74 -2.39
N PHE A 54 0.73 3.43 -2.56
CA PHE A 54 1.85 2.93 -3.34
C PHE A 54 2.39 1.64 -2.74
N ALA A 55 2.70 0.67 -3.61
CA ALA A 55 3.41 -0.52 -3.20
C ALA A 55 4.84 -0.10 -2.86
N HIS A 56 5.24 -0.28 -1.60
CA HIS A 56 6.55 0.12 -1.11
C HIS A 56 7.62 -0.93 -1.39
N ASP A 57 7.28 -2.20 -1.24
CA ASP A 57 8.17 -3.34 -1.49
C ASP A 57 7.36 -4.61 -1.79
N HIS A 58 7.99 -5.57 -2.47
CA HIS A 58 7.43 -6.90 -2.70
C HIS A 58 8.52 -7.96 -2.90
N ASP A 59 8.48 -9.03 -2.11
CA ASP A 59 9.51 -10.08 -2.10
C ASP A 59 9.10 -11.40 -2.79
N GLY A 60 7.94 -11.41 -3.45
CA GLY A 60 7.41 -12.58 -4.17
C GLY A 60 6.15 -13.16 -3.53
N GLU A 61 6.04 -13.08 -2.19
CA GLU A 61 4.90 -13.58 -1.43
C GLU A 61 4.33 -12.52 -0.47
N VAL A 62 5.12 -11.51 -0.12
CA VAL A 62 4.75 -10.43 0.78
C VAL A 62 4.86 -9.11 0.04
N ALA A 63 3.80 -8.31 0.14
CA ALA A 63 3.79 -6.92 -0.30
C ALA A 63 3.75 -5.99 0.91
N SER A 64 4.29 -4.78 0.76
CA SER A 64 4.26 -3.76 1.81
C SER A 64 3.71 -2.42 1.36
N LEU A 65 3.04 -1.72 2.27
CA LEU A 65 2.51 -0.36 2.08
C LEU A 65 3.11 0.55 3.15
N LEU A 66 3.70 1.66 2.72
CA LEU A 66 4.17 2.71 3.61
C LEU A 66 3.27 3.94 3.46
N PHE A 67 2.60 4.32 4.54
CA PHE A 67 1.67 5.45 4.51
C PHE A 67 1.71 6.27 5.80
N GLU A 68 1.19 7.49 5.71
CA GLU A 68 1.05 8.36 6.86
C GLU A 68 -0.41 8.39 7.38
N VAL A 69 -0.55 8.29 8.69
CA VAL A 69 -1.83 8.50 9.39
C VAL A 69 -2.15 9.99 9.40
N ARG A 70 -3.04 10.39 8.48
CA ARG A 70 -3.47 11.78 8.26
C ARG A 70 -4.96 11.99 8.52
N GLY A 71 -5.76 10.93 8.52
CA GLY A 71 -7.19 11.01 8.79
C GLY A 71 -7.77 9.63 9.11
N ARG A 72 -9.09 9.59 9.34
CA ARG A 72 -9.80 8.40 9.81
C ARG A 72 -9.55 7.14 8.95
N GLY A 73 -9.53 7.30 7.63
CA GLY A 73 -9.31 6.16 6.73
C GLY A 73 -7.93 5.51 6.88
N THR A 74 -6.87 6.30 7.08
CA THR A 74 -5.53 5.75 7.32
C THR A 74 -5.32 5.34 8.77
N ALA A 75 -6.03 5.94 9.73
CA ALA A 75 -6.06 5.47 11.11
C ALA A 75 -6.68 4.06 11.20
N LEU A 76 -7.83 3.83 10.58
CA LEU A 76 -8.47 2.51 10.56
C LEU A 76 -7.64 1.46 9.80
N LEU A 77 -6.89 1.86 8.78
CA LEU A 77 -5.92 0.98 8.12
C LEU A 77 -4.69 0.67 8.99
N ALA A 78 -4.31 1.59 9.88
CA ALA A 78 -3.23 1.41 10.85
C ALA A 78 -3.65 0.55 12.05
N GLU A 79 -4.94 0.30 12.25
CA GLU A 79 -5.48 -0.49 13.38
C GLU A 79 -6.06 -1.85 12.94
N GLU A 80 -6.04 -2.18 11.64
CA GLU A 80 -6.66 -3.41 11.11
C GLU A 80 -5.72 -4.61 11.26
N ASP A 81 -6.14 -5.63 12.01
CA ASP A 81 -5.28 -6.77 12.36
C ASP A 81 -5.65 -8.07 11.63
N ALA A 82 -6.85 -8.19 11.04
CA ALA A 82 -7.35 -9.50 10.60
C ALA A 82 -8.14 -9.51 9.27
N GLY A 83 -8.19 -8.39 8.53
CA GLY A 83 -9.00 -8.36 7.32
C GLY A 83 -8.63 -7.27 6.33
N LEU A 84 -7.38 -7.17 5.88
CA LEU A 84 -7.06 -6.18 4.84
C LEU A 84 -7.69 -6.62 3.50
N LEU A 85 -8.35 -5.68 2.81
CA LEU A 85 -8.84 -5.88 1.44
C LEU A 85 -7.99 -5.05 0.49
N VAL A 86 -7.38 -5.69 -0.51
CA VAL A 86 -6.50 -5.03 -1.50
C VAL A 86 -6.85 -5.40 -2.93
N SER A 87 -6.68 -4.47 -3.86
CA SER A 87 -6.77 -4.77 -5.29
C SER A 87 -5.48 -5.41 -5.80
N ALA A 88 -5.53 -5.98 -7.00
CA ALA A 88 -4.32 -6.17 -7.81
C ALA A 88 -3.62 -4.82 -8.05
N PRO A 89 -2.29 -4.80 -8.31
CA PRO A 89 -1.55 -3.58 -8.60
C PRO A 89 -2.16 -2.79 -9.77
N LEU A 90 -2.23 -1.47 -9.60
CA LEU A 90 -2.79 -0.52 -10.56
C LEU A 90 -1.77 0.58 -10.90
N GLY A 91 -2.04 1.27 -12.00
CA GLY A 91 -1.16 2.33 -12.52
C GLY A 91 -0.04 1.80 -13.40
N HIS A 92 0.69 2.72 -14.02
CA HIS A 92 1.87 2.41 -14.82
C HIS A 92 3.11 2.60 -13.94
N GLY A 93 3.97 1.59 -13.87
CA GLY A 93 5.22 1.69 -13.12
C GLY A 93 6.19 2.70 -13.73
N PHE A 94 7.30 2.95 -13.04
CA PHE A 94 8.33 3.85 -13.51
C PHE A 94 9.02 3.31 -14.77
N ALA A 95 9.14 4.16 -15.79
CA ALA A 95 9.94 3.88 -16.98
C ALA A 95 11.42 4.13 -16.66
N VAL A 96 12.14 3.09 -16.24
CA VAL A 96 13.58 3.18 -15.99
C VAL A 96 14.33 3.02 -17.31
N ARG A 97 14.91 4.12 -17.80
CA ARG A 97 15.81 4.07 -18.97
C ARG A 97 17.20 3.62 -18.52
N SER A 98 17.77 2.62 -19.18
CA SER A 98 19.15 2.21 -18.95
C SER A 98 20.14 3.23 -19.53
N GLY A 99 21.23 3.50 -18.81
CA GLY A 99 22.42 4.15 -19.39
C GLY A 99 22.61 5.64 -19.11
N GLY A 100 22.32 6.10 -17.88
CA GLY A 100 22.67 7.47 -17.46
C GLY A 100 22.47 7.67 -15.96
N PRO A 101 22.98 8.78 -15.39
CA PRO A 101 22.70 9.15 -14.01
C PRO A 101 21.21 9.41 -13.81
N VAL A 102 20.63 8.86 -12.74
CA VAL A 102 19.22 9.03 -12.37
C VAL A 102 19.16 9.77 -11.03
N ALA A 103 18.31 10.79 -10.97
CA ALA A 103 17.98 11.49 -9.72
C ALA A 103 16.61 11.02 -9.21
N LEU A 104 16.55 10.60 -7.95
CA LEU A 104 15.30 10.29 -7.24
C LEU A 104 14.97 11.45 -6.29
N ILE A 105 13.81 12.07 -6.48
CA ILE A 105 13.35 13.18 -5.64
C ILE A 105 12.06 12.75 -4.94
N GLY A 106 12.17 12.51 -3.63
CA GLY A 106 11.04 12.24 -2.73
C GLY A 106 10.71 13.46 -1.87
N GLY A 107 9.43 13.77 -1.70
CA GLY A 107 8.93 14.84 -0.84
C GLY A 107 8.13 14.26 0.32
N ALA A 108 8.31 14.84 1.53
CA ALA A 108 7.70 14.38 2.77
C ALA A 108 6.16 14.42 2.78
N SER A 109 5.52 15.08 1.81
CA SER A 109 4.06 15.22 1.70
C SER A 109 3.49 14.66 0.38
N GLY A 110 3.88 13.44 0.01
CA GLY A 110 3.11 12.67 -0.98
C GLY A 110 3.88 11.78 -1.96
N SER A 111 5.22 11.77 -1.97
CA SER A 111 5.97 10.82 -2.79
C SER A 111 6.79 9.88 -1.92
N ARG A 112 6.22 8.69 -1.70
CA ARG A 112 6.98 7.51 -1.29
C ARG A 112 6.77 6.43 -2.35
N PRO A 113 7.63 6.38 -3.37
CA PRO A 113 7.77 5.21 -4.21
C PRO A 113 8.41 4.04 -3.45
#